data_AF-A0A544QR37-F1
#
_entry.id   AF-A0A544QR37-F1
#
_cell.length_a   1.000
_cell.length_b   1.000
_cell.length_c   1.000
_cell.angle_alpha   90.00
_cell.angle_beta   90.00
_cell.angle_gamma   90.00
#
_symmetry.space_group_name_H-M   'P 1'
#
loop_
_entity.id
_entity.type
_entity.pdbx_description
1 polymer ?
#
loop_
_entity_poly.entity_id
_entity_poly.type
_entity_poly.pdbx_seq_one_letter_code
_entity_poly.pdbx_strand_id
1 'polypeptide(L)'
;MDKIQDWKVYQDEAKPVVELMKSINAGYNKAYEYDRDKFDKHEPHIEGSCHRLTESHLSRISPIEKGGHQYWGDNLDIIQKHVLYHIISQVKNNRSDIQEFFRNRESNKDEHFNPAFRNLTNAWRDEFALNYPFRESEKERTQTAEWRIIQMYYSVYKSVSAIMHSKFEDIRKGGKGTHNSVFAKHRTECMDKLQSKLYVFPFMYFPVDSNPGSESAFSWEVPYPIKDEIHNQKQKQNKYAQNALKDIYQASQESEYLQKNTFFTFYDLLKRLREWAQYQQGGIFNRLYGKTHIKALDHALRLISYTALAIAEVALICAFGFNNFNKVYDEFRKSCREGESYSLRLISERFKIYSAAFHPSEFNLSNSGR
;
A
#
# COMPACT_ATOMS: atom_id res chain seq x y z
N MET A 1 2.10 34.28 -25.34
CA MET A 1 1.41 33.20 -26.11
C MET A 1 1.35 31.90 -25.28
N ASP A 2 1.50 32.00 -23.96
CA ASP A 2 2.13 30.94 -23.17
C ASP A 2 1.12 29.91 -22.64
N LYS A 3 -0.12 30.34 -22.37
CA LYS A 3 -1.19 29.48 -21.85
C LYS A 3 -1.55 28.29 -22.74
N ILE A 4 -1.34 28.41 -24.06
CA ILE A 4 -1.61 27.31 -25.01
C ILE A 4 -0.50 26.27 -24.96
N GLN A 5 0.75 26.71 -24.81
CA GLN A 5 1.92 25.85 -24.64
C GLN A 5 1.82 25.08 -23.31
N ASP A 6 1.56 25.78 -22.20
CA ASP A 6 1.37 25.18 -20.88
C ASP A 6 0.23 24.13 -20.90
N TRP A 7 -0.93 24.47 -21.50
CA TRP A 7 -2.07 23.55 -21.57
C TRP A 7 -1.76 22.26 -22.33
N LYS A 8 -1.02 22.36 -23.44
CA LYS A 8 -0.59 21.18 -24.20
C LYS A 8 0.34 20.29 -23.37
N VAL A 9 1.40 20.88 -22.80
CA VAL A 9 2.35 20.16 -21.93
C VAL A 9 1.62 19.43 -20.79
N TYR A 10 0.64 20.07 -20.17
CA TYR A 10 -0.23 19.44 -19.17
C TYR A 10 -1.08 18.27 -19.71
N GLN A 11 -1.69 18.41 -20.90
CA GLN A 11 -2.50 17.33 -21.49
C GLN A 11 -1.65 16.11 -21.84
N ASP A 12 -0.42 16.34 -22.29
CA ASP A 12 0.49 15.31 -22.80
C ASP A 12 1.24 14.60 -21.65
N GLU A 13 1.67 15.33 -20.62
CA GLU A 13 2.51 14.77 -19.53
C GLU A 13 1.76 14.54 -18.21
N ALA A 14 1.08 15.55 -17.68
CA ALA A 14 0.55 15.53 -16.31
C ALA A 14 -0.87 14.96 -16.18
N LYS A 15 -1.73 15.15 -17.19
CA LYS A 15 -3.08 14.59 -17.21
C LYS A 15 -3.08 13.06 -17.20
N PRO A 16 -2.29 12.33 -18.01
CA PRO A 16 -2.26 10.85 -17.98
C PRO A 16 -1.88 10.30 -16.60
N VAL A 17 -0.97 10.98 -15.88
CA VAL A 17 -0.64 10.62 -14.49
C VAL A 17 -1.82 10.83 -13.54
N VAL A 18 -2.64 11.85 -13.75
CA VAL A 18 -3.88 12.02 -12.95
C VAL A 18 -4.96 11.02 -13.34
N GLU A 19 -5.11 10.67 -14.62
CA GLU A 19 -6.01 9.57 -15.05
C GLU A 19 -5.61 8.24 -14.40
N LEU A 20 -4.30 7.93 -14.37
CA LEU A 20 -3.77 6.78 -13.62
C LEU A 20 -4.13 6.82 -12.13
N MET A 21 -4.05 7.98 -11.48
CA MET A 21 -4.45 8.15 -10.06
C MET A 21 -5.96 7.98 -9.86
N LYS A 22 -6.80 8.37 -10.82
CA LYS A 22 -8.24 8.04 -10.79
C LYS A 22 -8.46 6.54 -10.88
N SER A 23 -7.80 5.86 -11.82
CA SER A 23 -7.90 4.39 -11.96
C SER A 23 -7.45 3.66 -10.70
N ILE A 24 -6.44 4.18 -10.00
CA ILE A 24 -6.02 3.65 -8.68
C ILE A 24 -7.12 3.86 -7.62
N ASN A 25 -7.68 5.06 -7.47
CA ASN A 25 -8.79 5.31 -6.53
C ASN A 25 -10.03 4.45 -6.84
N ALA A 26 -10.41 4.36 -8.11
CA ALA A 26 -11.50 3.51 -8.59
C ALA A 26 -11.21 2.02 -8.31
N GLY A 27 -9.95 1.61 -8.43
CA GLY A 27 -9.50 0.27 -8.10
C GLY A 27 -9.62 -0.07 -6.61
N TYR A 28 -9.27 0.85 -5.71
CA TYR A 28 -9.53 0.69 -4.28
C TYR A 28 -11.03 0.53 -4.00
N ASN A 29 -11.90 1.32 -4.65
CA ASN A 29 -13.34 1.17 -4.53
C ASN A 29 -13.82 -0.22 -5.02
N LYS A 30 -13.32 -0.68 -6.18
CA LYS A 30 -13.62 -2.01 -6.73
C LYS A 30 -13.15 -3.16 -5.82
N ALA A 31 -11.99 -3.02 -5.17
CA ALA A 31 -11.39 -4.08 -4.36
C ALA A 31 -11.96 -4.19 -2.93
N TYR A 32 -12.38 -3.08 -2.33
CA TYR A 32 -12.74 -3.02 -0.89
C TYR A 32 -14.21 -2.66 -0.59
N GLU A 33 -14.94 -1.98 -1.51
CA GLU A 33 -16.34 -1.55 -1.29
C GLU A 33 -17.37 -2.19 -2.24
N TYR A 34 -16.95 -2.74 -3.37
CA TYR A 34 -17.88 -3.15 -4.43
C TYR A 34 -18.77 -4.33 -3.98
N ASP A 35 -20.08 -4.19 -4.24
CA ASP A 35 -21.14 -5.13 -3.84
C ASP A 35 -21.23 -5.41 -2.32
N ARG A 36 -20.57 -4.61 -1.48
CA ARG A 36 -20.53 -4.78 -0.01
C ARG A 36 -21.90 -4.84 0.65
N ASP A 37 -22.88 -4.14 0.11
CA ASP A 37 -24.27 -4.12 0.56
C ASP A 37 -25.06 -5.40 0.25
N LYS A 38 -24.53 -6.24 -0.64
CA LYS A 38 -25.03 -7.61 -0.91
C LYS A 38 -24.30 -8.65 -0.07
N PHE A 39 -23.15 -8.31 0.48
CA PHE A 39 -22.43 -9.09 1.49
C PHE A 39 -22.94 -8.71 2.89
N ASP A 40 -22.40 -9.32 3.94
CA ASP A 40 -23.05 -9.19 5.25
C ASP A 40 -23.02 -7.77 5.81
N LYS A 41 -24.07 -7.37 6.53
CA LYS A 41 -24.14 -6.05 7.20
C LYS A 41 -23.16 -5.93 8.38
N HIS A 42 -22.55 -7.04 8.79
CA HIS A 42 -21.57 -7.09 9.86
C HIS A 42 -20.24 -6.48 9.40
N GLU A 43 -19.64 -5.66 10.27
CA GLU A 43 -18.36 -5.00 10.03
C GLU A 43 -17.22 -6.02 9.88
N PRO A 44 -16.08 -5.68 9.23
CA PRO A 44 -14.90 -6.54 9.16
C PRO A 44 -14.52 -7.04 10.55
N HIS A 45 -14.66 -8.34 10.78
CA HIS A 45 -14.39 -8.94 12.08
C HIS A 45 -13.04 -9.66 12.03
N ILE A 46 -12.27 -9.53 13.11
CA ILE A 46 -11.05 -10.29 13.32
C ILE A 46 -11.39 -11.43 14.26
N GLU A 47 -11.28 -12.68 13.80
CA GLU A 47 -11.48 -13.83 14.68
C GLU A 47 -10.52 -13.77 15.90
N GLY A 48 -11.08 -14.10 17.07
CA GLY A 48 -10.36 -14.08 18.35
C GLY A 48 -10.19 -12.71 19.01
N SER A 49 -10.57 -11.58 18.39
CA SER A 49 -10.55 -10.29 19.08
C SER A 49 -11.76 -10.13 20.01
N CYS A 50 -11.52 -9.79 21.29
CA CYS A 50 -12.56 -9.54 22.29
C CYS A 50 -13.50 -8.37 21.92
N HIS A 51 -13.05 -7.50 21.02
CA HIS A 51 -13.84 -6.39 20.50
C HIS A 51 -14.53 -6.79 19.19
N ARG A 52 -15.84 -7.03 19.27
CA ARG A 52 -16.71 -6.61 18.15
C ARG A 52 -16.46 -5.13 17.93
N LEU A 53 -16.34 -4.69 16.68
CA LEU A 53 -16.36 -3.26 16.38
C LEU A 53 -17.73 -2.71 16.78
N THR A 54 -17.78 -2.03 17.92
CA THR A 54 -18.93 -1.26 18.36
C THR A 54 -18.79 0.15 17.82
N GLU A 55 -19.72 0.52 16.94
CA GLU A 55 -20.08 1.91 16.63
C GLU A 55 -19.00 2.79 15.99
N SER A 56 -18.64 2.49 14.73
CA SER A 56 -18.42 3.60 13.79
C SER A 56 -18.88 3.23 12.39
N HIS A 57 -20.15 3.54 12.08
CA HIS A 57 -20.87 3.28 10.82
C HIS A 57 -19.96 3.06 9.60
N LEU A 58 -19.62 1.81 9.35
CA LEU A 58 -19.12 1.38 8.04
C LEU A 58 -20.33 1.26 7.10
N SER A 59 -21.08 2.35 6.88
CA SER A 59 -22.13 2.42 5.85
C SER A 59 -21.51 2.30 4.45
N ARG A 60 -22.34 2.26 3.38
CA ARG A 60 -21.82 2.22 2.00
C ARG A 60 -20.83 3.36 1.78
N ILE A 61 -19.56 3.01 1.55
CA ILE A 61 -18.52 3.98 1.23
C ILE A 61 -18.37 3.98 -0.28
N SER A 62 -18.30 5.16 -0.87
CA SER A 62 -17.96 5.31 -2.27
C SER A 62 -17.08 6.54 -2.42
N PRO A 63 -16.16 6.56 -3.40
CA PRO A 63 -15.48 7.79 -3.76
C PRO A 63 -16.52 8.80 -4.24
N ILE A 64 -16.30 10.07 -3.89
CA ILE A 64 -17.07 11.18 -4.42
C ILE A 64 -16.73 11.30 -5.90
N GLU A 65 -17.73 11.11 -6.76
CA GLU A 65 -17.59 11.34 -8.19
C GLU A 65 -17.99 12.77 -8.54
N LYS A 66 -17.04 13.55 -9.08
CA LYS A 66 -17.31 14.92 -9.54
C LYS A 66 -16.53 15.22 -10.81
N GLY A 67 -17.24 15.58 -11.87
CA GLY A 67 -16.65 15.92 -13.18
C GLY A 67 -15.89 14.77 -13.84
N GLY A 68 -16.25 13.50 -13.59
CA GLY A 68 -15.51 12.33 -14.06
C GLY A 68 -14.25 12.01 -13.24
N HIS A 69 -14.18 12.46 -11.98
CA HIS A 69 -13.10 12.11 -11.05
C HIS A 69 -13.63 11.47 -9.79
N GLN A 70 -13.00 10.36 -9.41
CA GLN A 70 -13.23 9.68 -8.14
C GLN A 70 -12.09 10.01 -7.15
N TYR A 71 -12.48 10.51 -5.98
CA TYR A 71 -11.61 10.78 -4.83
C TYR A 71 -12.39 10.53 -3.54
N TRP A 72 -11.73 10.31 -2.40
CA TRP A 72 -12.43 9.82 -1.20
C TRP A 72 -13.03 10.91 -0.30
N GLY A 73 -12.47 12.12 -0.31
CA GLY A 73 -12.85 13.16 0.67
C GLY A 73 -12.71 12.63 2.10
N ASP A 74 -13.72 12.88 2.92
CA ASP A 74 -13.75 12.46 4.33
C ASP A 74 -13.79 10.92 4.51
N ASN A 75 -14.10 10.16 3.45
CA ASN A 75 -14.11 8.69 3.48
C ASN A 75 -12.70 8.06 3.48
N LEU A 76 -11.63 8.85 3.28
CA LEU A 76 -10.27 8.34 3.10
C LEU A 76 -9.77 7.50 4.29
N ASP A 77 -10.00 7.98 5.51
CA ASP A 77 -9.57 7.30 6.74
C ASP A 77 -10.34 5.97 6.95
N ILE A 78 -11.50 5.80 6.31
CA ILE A 78 -12.33 4.60 6.43
C ILE A 78 -11.89 3.51 5.44
N ILE A 79 -11.65 3.86 4.17
CA ILE A 79 -11.08 2.93 3.18
C ILE A 79 -9.68 2.46 3.63
N GLN A 80 -8.89 3.31 4.28
CA GLN A 80 -7.62 2.93 4.93
C GLN A 80 -7.81 1.84 5.99
N LYS A 81 -8.83 1.95 6.86
CA LYS A 81 -9.15 0.90 7.83
C LYS A 81 -9.52 -0.42 7.15
N HIS A 82 -10.31 -0.39 6.07
CA HIS A 82 -10.70 -1.61 5.35
C HIS A 82 -9.50 -2.33 4.72
N VAL A 83 -8.56 -1.57 4.14
CA VAL A 83 -7.25 -2.09 3.67
C VAL A 83 -6.50 -2.77 4.81
N LEU A 84 -6.46 -2.14 5.99
CA LEU A 84 -5.74 -2.69 7.15
C LEU A 84 -6.38 -3.98 7.68
N TYR A 85 -7.70 -4.03 7.81
CA TYR A 85 -8.43 -5.23 8.22
C TYR A 85 -8.23 -6.39 7.24
N HIS A 86 -8.21 -6.09 5.93
CA HIS A 86 -7.91 -7.08 4.88
C HIS A 86 -6.54 -7.73 5.09
N ILE A 87 -5.48 -6.93 5.26
CA ILE A 87 -4.11 -7.40 5.48
C ILE A 87 -4.04 -8.29 6.73
N ILE A 88 -4.61 -7.82 7.85
CA ILE A 88 -4.59 -8.56 9.12
C ILE A 88 -5.34 -9.90 8.99
N SER A 89 -6.50 -9.92 8.31
CA SER A 89 -7.29 -11.13 8.09
C SER A 89 -6.54 -12.17 7.26
N GLN A 90 -5.95 -11.77 6.11
CA GLN A 90 -5.12 -12.69 5.30
C GLN A 90 -3.97 -13.28 6.11
N VAL A 91 -3.26 -12.44 6.87
CA VAL A 91 -2.12 -12.87 7.67
C VAL A 91 -2.51 -13.82 8.80
N LYS A 92 -3.67 -13.62 9.44
CA LYS A 92 -4.18 -14.58 10.43
C LYS A 92 -4.54 -15.93 9.81
N ASN A 93 -5.25 -15.92 8.67
CA ASN A 93 -5.63 -17.15 7.96
C ASN A 93 -4.42 -17.95 7.46
N ASN A 94 -3.33 -17.25 7.09
CA ASN A 94 -2.11 -17.86 6.54
C ASN A 94 -0.93 -17.85 7.53
N ARG A 95 -1.23 -17.83 8.84
CA ARG A 95 -0.25 -17.61 9.91
C ARG A 95 0.92 -18.61 9.93
N SER A 96 0.66 -19.89 9.70
CA SER A 96 1.69 -20.94 9.65
C SER A 96 2.77 -20.61 8.62
N ASP A 97 2.33 -20.33 7.41
CA ASP A 97 3.17 -20.19 6.22
C ASP A 97 4.00 -18.91 6.27
N ILE A 98 3.41 -17.83 6.79
CA ILE A 98 4.09 -16.55 6.99
C ILE A 98 5.13 -16.68 8.12
N GLN A 99 4.80 -17.39 9.21
CA GLN A 99 5.77 -17.67 10.27
C GLN A 99 6.91 -18.54 9.78
N GLU A 100 6.64 -19.60 9.01
CA GLU A 100 7.68 -20.45 8.42
C GLU A 100 8.59 -19.66 7.47
N PHE A 101 8.00 -18.84 6.61
CA PHE A 101 8.74 -17.98 5.68
C PHE A 101 9.74 -17.06 6.41
N PHE A 102 9.34 -16.42 7.52
CA PHE A 102 10.25 -15.56 8.30
C PHE A 102 11.09 -16.32 9.34
N ARG A 103 10.78 -17.56 9.70
CA ARG A 103 11.67 -18.43 10.49
C ARG A 103 12.90 -18.82 9.68
N ASN A 104 12.70 -19.20 8.42
CA ASN A 104 13.74 -19.63 7.49
C ASN A 104 14.52 -18.45 6.88
N ARG A 105 15.10 -17.59 7.72
CA ARG A 105 15.91 -16.40 7.33
C ARG A 105 17.39 -16.77 7.11
N GLU A 106 18.12 -15.94 6.36
CA GLU A 106 19.50 -16.21 5.94
C GLU A 106 20.52 -16.15 7.11
N SER A 107 20.26 -15.32 8.14
CA SER A 107 21.18 -15.10 9.28
C SER A 107 20.44 -14.91 10.63
N ASN A 108 21.17 -14.68 11.73
CA ASN A 108 20.55 -14.54 13.05
C ASN A 108 19.52 -13.40 13.10
N LYS A 109 18.46 -13.58 13.89
CA LYS A 109 17.33 -12.64 14.06
C LYS A 109 17.79 -11.20 14.34
N ASP A 110 18.84 -11.04 15.15
CA ASP A 110 19.32 -9.73 15.60
C ASP A 110 20.02 -8.93 14.47
N GLU A 111 20.65 -9.61 13.52
CA GLU A 111 21.30 -9.00 12.35
C GLU A 111 20.26 -8.43 11.37
N HIS A 112 19.13 -9.12 11.22
CA HIS A 112 17.98 -8.67 10.45
C HIS A 112 17.16 -7.56 11.15
N PHE A 113 17.16 -7.53 12.49
CA PHE A 113 16.32 -6.65 13.28
C PHE A 113 16.57 -5.16 12.99
N ASN A 114 17.81 -4.71 13.19
CA ASN A 114 18.17 -3.29 13.08
C ASN A 114 17.98 -2.73 11.66
N PRO A 115 18.42 -3.41 10.57
CA PRO A 115 18.16 -2.95 9.21
C PRO A 115 16.67 -2.92 8.85
N ALA A 116 15.87 -3.89 9.29
CA ALA A 116 14.43 -3.95 9.00
C ALA A 116 13.69 -2.78 9.68
N PHE A 117 13.83 -2.61 10.99
CA PHE A 117 13.14 -1.56 11.74
C PHE A 117 13.66 -0.14 11.44
N ARG A 118 14.94 0.03 11.08
CA ARG A 118 15.45 1.32 10.54
C ARG A 118 14.81 1.69 9.21
N ASN A 119 14.52 0.73 8.34
CA ASN A 119 13.81 1.02 7.09
C ASN A 119 12.33 1.34 7.35
N LEU A 120 11.67 0.60 8.26
CA LEU A 120 10.28 0.86 8.63
C LEU A 120 10.08 2.25 9.26
N THR A 121 10.89 2.63 10.25
CA THR A 121 10.81 3.95 10.90
C THR A 121 11.10 5.11 9.93
N ASN A 122 12.00 4.90 8.96
CA ASN A 122 12.21 5.86 7.87
C ASN A 122 11.04 5.90 6.87
N ALA A 123 10.30 4.80 6.67
CA ALA A 123 9.09 4.77 5.86
C ALA A 123 7.91 5.50 6.55
N TRP A 124 7.79 5.41 7.88
CA TRP A 124 6.85 6.22 8.68
C TRP A 124 7.12 7.73 8.55
N ARG A 125 8.39 8.14 8.60
CA ARG A 125 8.78 9.53 8.34
C ARG A 125 8.44 9.98 6.92
N ASP A 126 8.58 9.10 5.94
CA ASP A 126 8.21 9.40 4.55
C ASP A 126 6.69 9.52 4.36
N GLU A 127 5.89 8.68 5.00
CA GLU A 127 4.43 8.78 5.01
C GLU A 127 3.98 10.07 5.71
N PHE A 128 4.58 10.42 6.84
CA PHE A 128 4.36 11.70 7.49
C PHE A 128 4.66 12.86 6.55
N ALA A 129 5.85 12.87 5.91
CA ALA A 129 6.24 13.91 4.96
C ALA A 129 5.24 14.02 3.80
N LEU A 130 4.79 12.89 3.24
CA LEU A 130 3.75 12.84 2.21
C LEU A 130 2.43 13.48 2.64
N ASN A 131 2.00 13.24 3.89
CA ASN A 131 0.72 13.73 4.43
C ASN A 131 0.82 15.14 5.06
N TYR A 132 2.01 15.69 5.26
CA TYR A 132 2.21 17.02 5.82
C TYR A 132 2.03 18.13 4.76
N PRO A 133 1.28 19.22 5.02
CA PRO A 133 0.53 19.50 6.25
C PRO A 133 -0.82 18.76 6.33
N PHE A 134 -1.11 18.24 7.52
CA PHE A 134 -2.31 17.43 7.82
C PHE A 134 -3.61 18.23 7.92
N ARG A 135 -3.51 19.53 8.21
CA ARG A 135 -4.67 20.41 8.47
C ARG A 135 -5.11 21.20 7.25
N GLU A 136 -4.25 21.31 6.23
CA GLU A 136 -4.53 22.10 5.04
C GLU A 136 -5.32 21.32 3.98
N SER A 137 -5.87 22.06 3.03
CA SER A 137 -6.59 21.50 1.90
C SER A 137 -5.71 20.61 1.00
N GLU A 138 -6.32 19.70 0.24
CA GLU A 138 -5.60 18.85 -0.71
C GLU A 138 -4.80 19.69 -1.72
N LYS A 139 -5.32 20.88 -2.08
CA LYS A 139 -4.64 21.85 -2.95
C LYS A 139 -3.24 22.18 -2.44
N GLU A 140 -3.07 22.39 -1.14
CA GLU A 140 -1.79 22.81 -0.56
C GLU A 140 -0.78 21.67 -0.51
N ARG A 141 -1.20 20.45 -0.14
CA ARG A 141 -0.33 19.27 -0.25
C ARG A 141 0.12 19.04 -1.70
N THR A 142 -0.76 19.25 -2.68
CA THR A 142 -0.43 19.08 -4.11
C THR A 142 0.39 20.20 -4.75
N GLN A 143 0.74 21.29 -4.02
CA GLN A 143 1.61 22.36 -4.54
C GLN A 143 3.01 21.87 -4.95
N THR A 144 3.39 20.67 -4.52
CA THR A 144 4.64 20.00 -4.88
C THR A 144 4.37 18.55 -5.29
N ALA A 145 3.34 18.35 -6.12
CA ALA A 145 2.85 17.05 -6.59
C ALA A 145 3.95 16.05 -7.03
N GLU A 146 4.96 16.52 -7.76
CA GLU A 146 6.11 15.75 -8.20
C GLU A 146 6.93 15.23 -7.01
N TRP A 147 7.16 16.10 -6.01
CA TRP A 147 7.76 15.70 -4.73
C TRP A 147 6.86 14.75 -3.95
N ARG A 148 5.53 14.90 -3.96
CA ARG A 148 4.60 13.96 -3.32
C ARG A 148 4.69 12.56 -3.96
N ILE A 149 4.81 12.48 -5.27
CA ILE A 149 5.02 11.23 -6.00
C ILE A 149 6.36 10.59 -5.59
N ILE A 150 7.44 11.36 -5.55
CA ILE A 150 8.77 10.89 -5.10
C ILE A 150 8.72 10.40 -3.65
N GLN A 151 8.03 11.14 -2.77
CA GLN A 151 7.92 10.85 -1.34
C GLN A 151 7.08 9.61 -1.06
N MET A 152 5.95 9.44 -1.75
CA MET A 152 5.14 8.20 -1.76
C MET A 152 6.00 7.02 -2.19
N TYR A 153 6.76 7.15 -3.28
CA TYR A 153 7.63 6.07 -3.76
C TYR A 153 8.68 5.67 -2.72
N TYR A 154 9.29 6.62 -2.02
CA TYR A 154 10.28 6.29 -1.00
C TYR A 154 9.66 5.64 0.24
N SER A 155 8.46 6.05 0.67
CA SER A 155 7.68 5.35 1.70
C SER A 155 7.44 3.88 1.31
N VAL A 156 7.00 3.62 0.07
CA VAL A 156 6.81 2.25 -0.45
C VAL A 156 8.13 1.47 -0.53
N TYR A 157 9.18 2.06 -1.11
CA TYR A 157 10.48 1.41 -1.30
C TYR A 157 11.15 1.03 0.03
N LYS A 158 11.07 1.90 1.04
CA LYS A 158 11.58 1.62 2.39
C LYS A 158 10.71 0.57 3.11
N SER A 159 9.39 0.59 2.92
CA SER A 159 8.50 -0.48 3.42
C SER A 159 8.88 -1.85 2.86
N VAL A 160 9.09 -1.94 1.54
CA VAL A 160 9.60 -3.17 0.88
C VAL A 160 10.98 -3.56 1.41
N SER A 161 11.88 -2.58 1.58
CA SER A 161 13.23 -2.83 2.09
C SER A 161 13.21 -3.33 3.54
N ALA A 162 12.23 -2.91 4.37
CA ALA A 162 12.03 -3.45 5.72
C ALA A 162 11.62 -4.93 5.67
N ILE A 163 10.67 -5.32 4.79
CA ILE A 163 10.28 -6.72 4.58
C ILE A 163 11.50 -7.54 4.13
N MET A 164 12.25 -7.06 3.14
CA MET A 164 13.43 -7.76 2.62
C MET A 164 14.50 -7.97 3.70
N HIS A 165 14.82 -6.92 4.47
CA HIS A 165 15.81 -7.00 5.55
C HIS A 165 15.36 -7.86 6.73
N SER A 166 14.08 -8.22 6.86
CA SER A 166 13.62 -9.16 7.90
C SER A 166 14.04 -10.62 7.66
N LYS A 167 14.50 -10.94 6.44
CA LYS A 167 14.79 -12.31 5.98
C LYS A 167 16.13 -12.48 5.24
N PHE A 168 16.56 -11.48 4.47
CA PHE A 168 17.73 -11.60 3.59
C PHE A 168 18.89 -10.70 4.04
N GLU A 169 20.13 -11.19 3.94
CA GLU A 169 21.35 -10.43 4.18
C GLU A 169 21.55 -9.39 3.06
N ASP A 170 21.67 -9.89 1.82
CA ASP A 170 21.66 -9.07 0.62
C ASP A 170 20.23 -8.95 0.08
N ILE A 171 19.64 -7.78 0.24
CA ILE A 171 18.31 -7.48 -0.32
C ILE A 171 18.33 -7.19 -1.82
N ARG A 172 19.52 -7.12 -2.44
CA ARG A 172 19.71 -6.88 -3.88
C ARG A 172 19.91 -8.20 -4.62
N LYS A 173 19.56 -8.22 -5.90
CA LYS A 173 19.93 -9.34 -6.78
C LYS A 173 21.40 -9.19 -7.21
N GLY A 174 22.29 -9.98 -6.60
CA GLY A 174 23.68 -10.15 -7.05
C GLY A 174 24.73 -9.25 -6.38
N GLY A 175 24.58 -8.87 -5.10
CA GLY A 175 25.59 -8.15 -4.32
C GLY A 175 25.78 -6.67 -4.65
N LYS A 176 25.34 -6.23 -5.84
CA LYS A 176 25.47 -4.85 -6.34
C LYS A 176 24.18 -4.49 -7.08
N GLY A 177 23.65 -3.27 -6.89
CA GLY A 177 22.52 -2.84 -7.72
C GLY A 177 21.69 -1.65 -7.26
N THR A 178 20.86 -1.21 -8.18
CA THR A 178 19.88 -0.12 -8.06
C THR A 178 18.57 -0.61 -7.45
N HIS A 179 17.55 0.27 -7.31
CA HIS A 179 16.22 -0.11 -6.83
C HIS A 179 15.58 -1.25 -7.66
N ASN A 180 15.93 -1.38 -8.95
CA ASN A 180 15.50 -2.52 -9.79
C ASN A 180 15.93 -3.87 -9.20
N SER A 181 17.14 -3.96 -8.65
CA SER A 181 17.67 -5.22 -8.10
C SER A 181 16.96 -5.65 -6.82
N VAL A 182 16.48 -4.68 -6.03
CA VAL A 182 15.67 -4.93 -4.82
C VAL A 182 14.27 -5.39 -5.22
N PHE A 183 13.58 -4.69 -6.13
CA PHE A 183 12.26 -5.14 -6.59
C PHE A 183 12.32 -6.48 -7.33
N ALA A 184 13.38 -6.74 -8.10
CA ALA A 184 13.58 -8.03 -8.75
C ALA A 184 13.75 -9.18 -7.75
N LYS A 185 14.52 -9.01 -6.66
CA LYS A 185 14.64 -10.04 -5.60
C LYS A 185 13.35 -10.14 -4.77
N HIS A 186 12.73 -9.02 -4.38
CA HIS A 186 11.47 -8.98 -3.64
C HIS A 186 10.34 -9.73 -4.37
N ARG A 187 10.24 -9.53 -5.69
CA ARG A 187 9.28 -10.23 -6.53
C ARG A 187 9.46 -11.75 -6.45
N THR A 188 10.66 -12.27 -6.74
CA THR A 188 10.90 -13.72 -6.81
C THR A 188 11.05 -14.40 -5.45
N GLU A 189 11.50 -13.68 -4.41
CA GLU A 189 11.83 -14.25 -3.11
C GLU A 189 10.81 -13.96 -2.00
N CYS A 190 9.98 -12.90 -2.14
CA CYS A 190 8.86 -12.63 -1.23
C CYS A 190 7.50 -12.79 -1.92
N MET A 191 7.25 -12.07 -3.02
CA MET A 191 5.92 -12.03 -3.62
C MET A 191 5.50 -13.43 -4.06
N ASP A 192 6.28 -14.14 -4.87
CA ASP A 192 5.95 -15.50 -5.34
C ASP A 192 5.59 -16.51 -4.24
N LYS A 193 6.05 -16.29 -3.00
CA LYS A 193 5.84 -17.19 -1.84
C LYS A 193 4.73 -16.72 -0.89
N LEU A 194 4.45 -15.41 -0.83
CA LEU A 194 3.49 -14.79 0.09
C LEU A 194 2.33 -14.06 -0.62
N GLN A 195 2.24 -14.18 -1.95
CA GLN A 195 1.34 -13.44 -2.84
C GLN A 195 -0.11 -13.36 -2.35
N SER A 196 -0.66 -14.50 -1.92
CA SER A 196 -2.04 -14.67 -1.47
C SER A 196 -2.20 -14.65 0.06
N LYS A 197 -1.13 -14.29 0.78
CA LYS A 197 -0.99 -14.47 2.24
C LYS A 197 -0.72 -13.16 2.97
N LEU A 198 0.02 -12.25 2.33
CA LEU A 198 0.48 -10.98 2.89
C LEU A 198 0.16 -9.77 2.01
N TYR A 199 0.19 -9.93 0.68
CA TYR A 199 0.04 -8.82 -0.26
C TYR A 199 -1.42 -8.63 -0.67
N VAL A 200 -1.91 -7.40 -0.55
CA VAL A 200 -3.27 -7.00 -0.92
C VAL A 200 -3.27 -5.98 -2.06
N PHE A 201 -4.45 -5.58 -2.53
CA PHE A 201 -4.59 -4.56 -3.57
C PHE A 201 -3.95 -3.22 -3.17
N PRO A 202 -3.09 -2.61 -4.01
CA PRO A 202 -2.72 -2.97 -5.39
C PRO A 202 -1.33 -3.68 -5.58
N PHE A 203 -0.75 -4.39 -4.61
CA PHE A 203 0.71 -4.63 -4.45
C PHE A 203 1.30 -6.07 -4.61
N MET A 204 1.15 -6.86 -5.68
CA MET A 204 0.35 -6.68 -6.88
C MET A 204 1.12 -7.04 -8.16
N TYR A 205 0.95 -8.24 -8.73
CA TYR A 205 1.34 -8.56 -10.10
C TYR A 205 0.26 -8.08 -11.06
N PHE A 206 0.65 -7.50 -12.20
CA PHE A 206 -0.31 -7.13 -13.23
C PHE A 206 -0.77 -8.36 -14.04
N PRO A 207 -2.08 -8.49 -14.35
CA PRO A 207 -2.60 -9.56 -15.20
C PRO A 207 -2.32 -9.21 -16.67
N VAL A 208 -1.11 -9.52 -17.14
CA VAL A 208 -0.66 -9.30 -18.52
C VAL A 208 -0.18 -10.60 -19.16
N ASP A 209 -0.66 -10.84 -20.39
CA ASP A 209 -0.55 -12.13 -21.11
C ASP A 209 0.90 -12.59 -21.39
N SER A 210 1.87 -11.68 -21.30
CA SER A 210 3.30 -11.94 -21.50
C SER A 210 4.07 -12.36 -20.24
N ASN A 211 3.39 -12.55 -19.10
CA ASN A 211 4.02 -12.96 -17.85
C ASN A 211 3.81 -14.47 -17.57
N PRO A 212 4.86 -15.32 -17.59
CA PRO A 212 4.74 -16.77 -17.42
C PRO A 212 4.35 -17.21 -16.00
N GLY A 213 4.28 -16.30 -15.02
CA GLY A 213 3.75 -16.58 -13.67
C GLY A 213 2.26 -16.25 -13.49
N SER A 214 1.51 -15.95 -14.56
CA SER A 214 0.17 -15.38 -14.46
C SER A 214 -0.96 -16.37 -14.14
N GLU A 215 -0.82 -17.66 -14.47
CA GLU A 215 -1.92 -18.64 -14.34
C GLU A 215 -2.21 -19.07 -12.89
N SER A 216 -1.25 -18.98 -11.97
CA SER A 216 -1.40 -19.35 -10.56
C SER A 216 -1.75 -18.16 -9.63
N ALA A 217 -2.03 -16.98 -10.21
CA ALA A 217 -1.97 -15.73 -9.48
C ALA A 217 -3.23 -15.40 -8.66
N PHE A 218 -3.06 -15.44 -7.32
CA PHE A 218 -3.87 -14.84 -6.24
C PHE A 218 -5.14 -15.57 -5.73
N SER A 219 -5.16 -15.85 -4.41
CA SER A 219 -6.39 -15.85 -3.60
C SER A 219 -6.68 -14.41 -3.18
N TRP A 220 -7.81 -13.84 -3.60
CA TRP A 220 -8.27 -12.52 -3.16
C TRP A 220 -9.29 -12.71 -2.04
N GLU A 221 -8.87 -13.34 -0.95
CA GLU A 221 -9.71 -13.42 0.25
C GLU A 221 -10.00 -12.01 0.75
N VAL A 222 -11.28 -11.71 0.91
CA VAL A 222 -11.84 -10.36 1.07
C VAL A 222 -11.93 -9.99 2.56
N PRO A 223 -11.86 -8.70 2.94
CA PRO A 223 -12.00 -8.24 4.33
C PRO A 223 -13.35 -8.54 5.03
N TYR A 224 -14.33 -9.07 4.30
CA TYR A 224 -15.65 -9.42 4.82
C TYR A 224 -15.81 -10.94 4.84
N PRO A 225 -16.51 -11.51 5.84
CA PRO A 225 -16.86 -12.92 5.83
C PRO A 225 -17.52 -13.30 4.49
N ILE A 226 -17.00 -14.35 3.87
CA ILE A 226 -17.63 -14.98 2.70
C ILE A 226 -18.86 -15.70 3.23
N LYS A 227 -20.05 -15.35 2.75
CA LYS A 227 -21.23 -16.18 3.00
C LYS A 227 -21.19 -17.35 2.05
N ASP A 228 -21.17 -18.57 2.57
CA ASP A 228 -21.31 -19.79 1.76
C ASP A 228 -22.63 -19.80 0.96
N GLU A 229 -23.66 -19.13 1.51
CA GLU A 229 -24.95 -18.86 0.87
C GLU A 229 -24.83 -18.02 -0.42
N ILE A 230 -23.81 -17.15 -0.53
CA ILE A 230 -23.58 -16.32 -1.72
C ILE A 230 -22.58 -17.05 -2.62
N HIS A 231 -23.10 -18.05 -3.33
CA HIS A 231 -22.37 -18.73 -4.39
C HIS A 231 -21.65 -17.71 -5.31
N ASN A 232 -20.34 -17.93 -5.47
CA ASN A 232 -19.41 -17.13 -6.27
C ASN A 232 -19.02 -15.74 -5.71
N GLN A 233 -19.25 -15.42 -4.42
CA GLN A 233 -18.76 -14.16 -3.80
C GLN A 233 -17.24 -13.97 -4.01
N LYS A 234 -16.42 -14.93 -3.56
CA LYS A 234 -14.95 -14.90 -3.71
C LYS A 234 -14.53 -14.73 -5.18
N GLN A 235 -15.14 -15.48 -6.10
CA GLN A 235 -14.84 -15.41 -7.53
C GLN A 235 -15.16 -14.02 -8.15
N LYS A 236 -16.29 -13.41 -7.78
CA LYS A 236 -16.64 -12.05 -8.23
C LYS A 236 -15.64 -11.02 -7.75
N GLN A 237 -15.23 -11.10 -6.49
CA GLN A 237 -14.30 -10.14 -5.87
C GLN A 237 -12.87 -10.30 -6.43
N ASN A 238 -12.39 -11.54 -6.62
CA ASN A 238 -11.19 -11.82 -7.42
C ASN A 238 -11.25 -11.10 -8.78
N LYS A 239 -12.35 -11.27 -9.52
CA LYS A 239 -12.54 -10.69 -10.86
C LYS A 239 -12.60 -9.16 -10.86
N TYR A 240 -13.25 -8.53 -9.87
CA TYR A 240 -13.27 -7.06 -9.77
C TYR A 240 -11.89 -6.47 -9.55
N ALA A 241 -11.09 -7.09 -8.70
CA ALA A 241 -9.77 -6.59 -8.36
C ALA A 241 -8.72 -6.93 -9.44
N GLN A 242 -8.85 -8.06 -10.15
CA GLN A 242 -8.11 -8.34 -11.40
C GLN A 242 -8.43 -7.30 -12.48
N ASN A 243 -9.71 -7.01 -12.72
CA ASN A 243 -10.14 -5.98 -13.67
C ASN A 243 -9.58 -4.60 -13.27
N ALA A 244 -9.63 -4.24 -11.98
CA ALA A 244 -9.05 -2.99 -11.48
C ALA A 244 -7.54 -2.88 -11.74
N LEU A 245 -6.76 -3.95 -11.56
CA LEU A 245 -5.34 -3.95 -11.94
C LEU A 245 -5.14 -3.82 -13.45
N LYS A 246 -6.00 -4.44 -14.27
CA LYS A 246 -5.97 -4.29 -15.73
C LYS A 246 -6.27 -2.85 -16.16
N ASP A 247 -7.28 -2.21 -15.54
CA ASP A 247 -7.62 -0.80 -15.77
C ASP A 247 -6.44 0.13 -15.40
N ILE A 248 -5.78 -0.13 -14.27
CA ILE A 248 -4.56 0.60 -13.84
C ILE A 248 -3.41 0.39 -14.82
N TYR A 249 -3.19 -0.85 -15.28
CA TYR A 249 -2.16 -1.12 -16.29
C TYR A 249 -2.47 -0.36 -17.58
N GLN A 250 -3.70 -0.45 -18.08
CA GLN A 250 -4.13 0.24 -19.31
C GLN A 250 -3.98 1.76 -19.19
N ALA A 251 -4.45 2.38 -18.09
CA ALA A 251 -4.26 3.80 -17.83
C ALA A 251 -2.78 4.20 -17.73
N SER A 252 -1.90 3.30 -17.26
CA SER A 252 -0.45 3.56 -17.29
C SER A 252 0.11 3.59 -18.71
N GLN A 253 -0.49 2.87 -19.67
CA GLN A 253 -0.07 2.90 -21.08
C GLN A 253 -0.57 4.15 -21.84
N GLU A 254 -1.43 4.98 -21.25
CA GLU A 254 -1.86 6.25 -21.87
C GLU A 254 -0.81 7.36 -21.75
N SER A 255 0.16 7.23 -20.85
CA SER A 255 1.26 8.20 -20.72
C SER A 255 2.40 7.84 -21.66
N GLU A 256 2.84 8.79 -22.50
CA GLU A 256 3.93 8.55 -23.45
C GLU A 256 5.25 8.12 -22.80
N TYR A 257 5.46 8.54 -21.55
CA TYR A 257 6.63 8.18 -20.74
C TYR A 257 6.57 6.73 -20.24
N LEU A 258 5.37 6.23 -19.95
CA LEU A 258 5.15 4.91 -19.33
C LEU A 258 4.91 3.81 -20.38
N GLN A 259 4.22 4.11 -21.50
CA GLN A 259 3.73 3.16 -22.52
C GLN A 259 4.78 2.21 -23.14
N LYS A 260 6.08 2.51 -23.02
CA LYS A 260 7.17 1.68 -23.58
C LYS A 260 7.76 0.70 -22.56
N ASN A 261 7.13 0.56 -21.38
CA ASN A 261 7.63 -0.26 -20.28
C ASN A 261 6.69 -1.41 -19.95
N THR A 262 7.22 -2.63 -19.92
CA THR A 262 6.54 -3.77 -19.32
C THR A 262 6.54 -3.63 -17.80
N PHE A 263 5.37 -3.59 -17.18
CA PHE A 263 5.20 -3.66 -15.73
C PHE A 263 4.80 -5.07 -15.32
N PHE A 264 5.63 -5.74 -14.53
CA PHE A 264 5.27 -7.04 -13.97
C PHE A 264 4.46 -6.87 -12.70
N THR A 265 4.82 -5.87 -11.89
CA THR A 265 4.21 -5.55 -10.61
C THR A 265 3.87 -4.08 -10.48
N PHE A 266 2.98 -3.73 -9.55
CA PHE A 266 2.67 -2.34 -9.22
C PHE A 266 3.92 -1.57 -8.72
N TYR A 267 4.89 -2.24 -8.10
CA TYR A 267 6.17 -1.64 -7.72
C TYR A 267 6.98 -1.12 -8.93
N ASP A 268 6.93 -1.83 -10.07
CA ASP A 268 7.58 -1.41 -11.32
C ASP A 268 6.95 -0.12 -11.86
N LEU A 269 5.62 -0.03 -11.81
CA LEU A 269 4.87 1.17 -12.18
C LEU A 269 5.23 2.36 -11.28
N LEU A 270 5.18 2.18 -9.96
CA LEU A 270 5.52 3.24 -9.00
C LEU A 270 6.96 3.74 -9.19
N LYS A 271 7.89 2.84 -9.56
CA LYS A 271 9.26 3.23 -9.89
C LYS A 271 9.31 4.14 -11.11
N ARG A 272 8.66 3.77 -12.21
CA ARG A 272 8.63 4.64 -13.41
C ARG A 272 7.94 5.96 -13.14
N LEU A 273 6.89 5.96 -12.34
CA LEU A 273 6.21 7.19 -11.92
C LEU A 273 7.12 8.11 -11.09
N ARG A 274 7.98 7.57 -10.22
CA ARG A 274 9.01 8.36 -9.52
C ARG A 274 10.11 8.84 -10.45
N GLU A 275 10.56 8.02 -11.40
CA GLU A 275 11.54 8.45 -12.42
C GLU A 275 10.96 9.60 -13.27
N TRP A 276 9.69 9.50 -13.69
CA TRP A 276 8.96 10.58 -14.35
C TRP A 276 8.99 11.86 -13.53
N ALA A 277 8.49 11.82 -12.29
CA ALA A 277 8.41 13.00 -11.41
C ALA A 277 9.77 13.62 -11.07
N GLN A 278 10.85 12.83 -11.07
CA GLN A 278 12.22 13.32 -10.85
C GLN A 278 12.76 14.19 -12.00
N TYR A 279 12.27 13.98 -13.23
CA TYR A 279 12.73 14.65 -14.45
C TYR A 279 11.72 15.62 -15.06
N GLN A 280 10.50 15.74 -14.51
CA GLN A 280 9.53 16.74 -14.96
C GLN A 280 9.87 18.14 -14.45
N GLN A 281 9.36 19.16 -15.17
CA GLN A 281 9.36 20.53 -14.67
C GLN A 281 8.41 20.63 -13.47
N GLY A 282 8.97 20.85 -12.27
CA GLY A 282 8.28 20.81 -10.95
C GLY A 282 7.24 21.91 -10.67
N GLY A 283 6.46 22.26 -11.68
CA GLY A 283 5.32 23.17 -11.63
C GLY A 283 4.28 22.90 -12.70
N ILE A 284 4.41 21.82 -13.49
CA ILE A 284 3.40 21.39 -14.47
C ILE A 284 2.07 21.10 -13.79
N PHE A 285 2.12 20.53 -12.59
CA PHE A 285 0.94 20.32 -11.75
C PHE A 285 0.34 21.67 -11.29
N ASN A 286 1.17 22.61 -10.86
CA ASN A 286 0.71 23.84 -10.20
C ASN A 286 -0.07 24.81 -11.09
N ARG A 287 0.12 24.76 -12.41
CA ARG A 287 -0.32 25.82 -13.32
C ARG A 287 -1.75 25.66 -13.84
N LEU A 288 -2.35 24.47 -13.78
CA LEU A 288 -3.49 24.13 -14.67
C LEU A 288 -4.63 23.26 -14.10
N TYR A 289 -4.69 22.96 -12.80
CA TYR A 289 -5.72 22.04 -12.27
C TYR A 289 -7.09 22.62 -11.92
N GLY A 290 -8.12 21.86 -12.32
CA GLY A 290 -9.40 21.83 -11.61
C GLY A 290 -9.31 21.07 -10.28
N LYS A 291 -10.14 21.46 -9.30
CA LYS A 291 -10.12 20.93 -7.91
C LYS A 291 -10.21 19.40 -7.81
N THR A 292 -10.76 18.73 -8.81
CA THR A 292 -11.00 17.28 -8.86
C THR A 292 -9.74 16.46 -9.13
N HIS A 293 -8.84 16.96 -9.98
CA HIS A 293 -7.54 16.32 -10.28
C HIS A 293 -6.64 16.26 -9.05
N ILE A 294 -6.54 17.40 -8.35
CA ILE A 294 -5.82 17.58 -7.08
C ILE A 294 -6.21 16.52 -6.06
N LYS A 295 -7.53 16.32 -5.85
CA LYS A 295 -8.03 15.35 -4.87
C LYS A 295 -7.79 13.91 -5.31
N ALA A 296 -7.93 13.59 -6.60
CA ALA A 296 -7.61 12.25 -7.10
C ALA A 296 -6.13 11.89 -6.83
N LEU A 297 -5.21 12.82 -7.10
CA LEU A 297 -3.78 12.66 -6.84
C LEU A 297 -3.45 12.51 -5.34
N ASP A 298 -3.86 13.47 -4.49
CA ASP A 298 -3.55 13.44 -3.05
C ASP A 298 -4.04 12.13 -2.40
N HIS A 299 -5.27 11.73 -2.69
CA HIS A 299 -5.88 10.54 -2.08
C HIS A 299 -5.22 9.24 -2.56
N ALA A 300 -4.92 9.11 -3.86
CA ALA A 300 -4.28 7.92 -4.39
C ALA A 300 -2.87 7.73 -3.81
N LEU A 301 -2.04 8.78 -3.78
CA LEU A 301 -0.69 8.71 -3.21
C LEU A 301 -0.71 8.31 -1.73
N ARG A 302 -1.65 8.88 -0.95
CA ARG A 302 -1.81 8.59 0.48
C ARG A 302 -2.30 7.15 0.72
N LEU A 303 -3.19 6.62 -0.12
CA LEU A 303 -3.62 5.20 -0.06
C LEU A 303 -2.48 4.24 -0.38
N ILE A 304 -1.72 4.51 -1.45
CA ILE A 304 -0.59 3.67 -1.87
C ILE A 304 0.47 3.58 -0.74
N SER A 305 0.85 4.72 -0.16
CA SER A 305 1.80 4.79 0.95
C SER A 305 1.29 4.06 2.19
N TYR A 306 0.04 4.32 2.61
CA TYR A 306 -0.58 3.66 3.77
C TYR A 306 -0.65 2.14 3.59
N THR A 307 -1.05 1.66 2.41
CA THR A 307 -1.17 0.23 2.11
C THR A 307 0.18 -0.48 2.19
N ALA A 308 1.23 0.09 1.58
CA ALA A 308 2.57 -0.49 1.61
C ALA A 308 3.14 -0.56 3.04
N LEU A 309 2.90 0.48 3.84
CA LEU A 309 3.29 0.50 5.25
C LEU A 309 2.52 -0.53 6.07
N ALA A 310 1.20 -0.61 5.92
CA ALA A 310 0.39 -1.61 6.62
C ALA A 310 0.83 -3.06 6.31
N ILE A 311 1.20 -3.35 5.06
CA ILE A 311 1.77 -4.65 4.67
C ILE A 311 3.12 -4.89 5.38
N ALA A 312 4.03 -3.92 5.37
CA ALA A 312 5.35 -4.06 5.99
C ALA A 312 5.28 -4.14 7.52
N GLU A 313 4.39 -3.38 8.15
CA GLU A 313 4.16 -3.39 9.60
C GLU A 313 3.67 -4.77 10.07
N VAL A 314 2.66 -5.33 9.40
CA VAL A 314 2.16 -6.69 9.68
C VAL A 314 3.22 -7.76 9.38
N ALA A 315 3.98 -7.62 8.30
CA ALA A 315 5.10 -8.52 7.99
C ALA A 315 6.16 -8.52 9.11
N LEU A 316 6.55 -7.35 9.64
CA LEU A 316 7.53 -7.24 10.71
C LEU A 316 6.97 -7.72 12.07
N ILE A 317 5.67 -7.53 12.33
CA ILE A 317 5.00 -8.17 13.48
C ILE A 317 5.12 -9.70 13.38
N CYS A 318 4.90 -10.28 12.20
CA CYS A 318 5.06 -11.73 11.99
C CYS A 318 6.52 -12.20 12.09
N ALA A 319 7.46 -11.40 11.57
CA ALA A 319 8.87 -11.75 11.50
C ALA A 319 9.62 -11.57 12.83
N PHE A 320 9.15 -10.70 13.73
CA PHE A 320 9.88 -10.40 14.98
C PHE A 320 9.04 -10.53 16.26
N GLY A 321 7.71 -10.61 16.16
CA GLY A 321 6.75 -10.66 17.26
C GLY A 321 6.23 -9.27 17.66
N PHE A 322 4.95 -9.18 18.06
CA PHE A 322 4.30 -7.90 18.37
C PHE A 322 5.00 -7.10 19.49
N ASN A 323 5.55 -7.77 20.51
CA ASN A 323 6.30 -7.12 21.60
C ASN A 323 7.50 -6.30 21.11
N ASN A 324 8.17 -6.78 20.06
CA ASN A 324 9.31 -6.08 19.47
C ASN A 324 8.88 -4.90 18.60
N PHE A 325 7.80 -5.07 17.82
CA PHE A 325 7.17 -3.99 17.09
C PHE A 325 6.70 -2.87 18.04
N ASN A 326 6.10 -3.21 19.18
CA ASN A 326 5.67 -2.25 20.19
C ASN A 326 6.85 -1.43 20.76
N LYS A 327 7.99 -2.06 21.07
CA LYS A 327 9.19 -1.33 21.54
C LYS A 327 9.64 -0.27 20.54
N VAL A 328 9.75 -0.64 19.26
CA VAL A 328 10.15 0.29 18.19
C VAL A 328 9.10 1.39 17.97
N TYR A 329 7.81 1.08 18.10
CA TYR A 329 6.74 2.08 18.09
C TYR A 329 6.84 3.04 19.30
N ASP A 330 7.12 2.55 20.50
CA ASP A 330 7.30 3.37 21.70
C ASP A 330 8.53 4.30 21.59
N GLU A 331 9.63 3.81 21.02
CA GLU A 331 10.84 4.61 20.70
C GLU A 331 10.54 5.68 19.64
N PHE A 332 9.87 5.31 18.55
CA PHE A 332 9.46 6.26 17.51
C PHE A 332 8.50 7.32 18.07
N ARG A 333 7.53 6.92 18.88
CA ARG A 333 6.61 7.80 19.60
C ARG A 333 7.35 8.81 20.49
N LYS A 334 8.41 8.38 21.17
CA LYS A 334 9.27 9.28 21.95
C LYS A 334 9.96 10.29 21.03
N SER A 335 10.58 9.83 19.93
CA SER A 335 11.22 10.71 18.93
C SER A 335 10.24 11.72 18.31
N CYS A 336 8.98 11.34 18.03
CA CYS A 336 7.96 12.27 17.55
C CYS A 336 7.57 13.32 18.59
N ARG A 337 7.50 12.96 19.88
CA ARG A 337 7.19 13.92 20.97
C ARG A 337 8.31 14.93 21.21
N GLU A 338 9.56 14.53 20.97
CA GLU A 338 10.74 15.39 21.08
C GLU A 338 10.97 16.27 19.84
N GLY A 339 10.40 15.88 18.69
CA GLY A 339 10.47 16.61 17.43
C GLY A 339 9.08 16.99 16.89
N GLU A 340 8.65 16.34 15.80
CA GLU A 340 7.37 16.63 15.15
C GLU A 340 6.30 15.61 15.54
N SER A 341 5.41 16.03 16.44
CA SER A 341 4.34 15.21 17.02
C SER A 341 3.31 14.69 16.01
N TYR A 342 3.05 15.40 14.91
CA TYR A 342 2.11 14.94 13.88
C TYR A 342 2.61 13.72 13.10
N SER A 343 3.92 13.44 13.13
CA SER A 343 4.53 12.23 12.55
C SER A 343 4.00 10.93 13.17
N LEU A 344 3.45 11.02 14.37
CA LEU A 344 2.88 9.91 15.11
C LEU A 344 1.45 9.52 14.67
N ARG A 345 0.71 10.39 13.96
CA ARG A 345 -0.75 10.24 13.76
C ARG A 345 -1.14 8.91 13.09
N LEU A 346 -0.69 8.69 11.87
CA LEU A 346 -1.13 7.57 11.02
C LEU A 346 -0.69 6.22 11.60
N ILE A 347 0.57 6.12 12.04
CA ILE A 347 1.07 4.91 12.71
C ILE A 347 0.33 4.64 14.03
N SER A 348 -0.11 5.65 14.79
CA SER A 348 -0.91 5.42 16.00
C SER A 348 -2.32 4.91 15.72
N GLU A 349 -2.92 5.34 14.61
CA GLU A 349 -4.22 4.85 14.16
C GLU A 349 -4.13 3.37 13.75
N ARG A 350 -3.07 2.98 13.02
CA ARG A 350 -2.77 1.57 12.71
C ARG A 350 -2.40 0.76 13.96
N PHE A 351 -1.58 1.31 14.85
CA PHE A 351 -1.11 0.65 16.07
C PHE A 351 -2.24 0.23 17.00
N LYS A 352 -3.28 1.08 17.16
CA LYS A 352 -4.48 0.71 17.93
C LYS A 352 -5.10 -0.59 17.42
N ILE A 353 -5.25 -0.72 16.11
CA ILE A 353 -5.81 -1.91 15.46
C ILE A 353 -4.87 -3.11 15.64
N TYR A 354 -3.55 -2.93 15.51
CA TYR A 354 -2.59 -4.00 15.80
C TYR A 354 -2.65 -4.50 17.25
N SER A 355 -2.76 -3.60 18.22
CA SER A 355 -2.84 -3.96 19.64
C SER A 355 -4.11 -4.73 20.02
N ALA A 356 -5.19 -4.57 19.26
CA ALA A 356 -6.41 -5.37 19.39
C ALA A 356 -6.36 -6.68 18.57
N ALA A 357 -5.59 -6.70 17.49
CA ALA A 357 -5.51 -7.83 16.56
C ALA A 357 -4.48 -8.89 16.95
N PHE A 358 -3.34 -8.50 17.52
CA PHE A 358 -2.18 -9.37 17.77
C PHE A 358 -1.87 -9.45 19.27
N HIS A 359 -2.00 -10.64 19.85
CA HIS A 359 -1.65 -10.86 21.25
C HIS A 359 -0.13 -10.99 21.45
N PRO A 360 0.46 -10.58 22.59
CA PRO A 360 1.87 -10.79 22.93
C PRO A 360 2.38 -12.24 22.92
N SER A 361 1.47 -13.22 22.97
CA SER A 361 1.73 -14.66 22.83
C SER A 361 1.73 -15.13 21.38
N GLU A 362 1.13 -14.36 20.46
CA GLU A 362 1.07 -14.65 19.04
C GLU A 362 2.35 -14.20 18.34
N PHE A 363 2.78 -14.96 17.33
CA PHE A 363 4.02 -14.71 16.59
C PHE A 363 5.30 -14.69 17.45
N ASN A 364 5.27 -15.29 18.66
CA ASN A 364 6.50 -15.62 19.38
C ASN A 364 7.29 -16.67 18.60
N LEU A 365 8.28 -16.19 17.85
CA LEU A 365 9.42 -16.95 17.40
C LEU A 365 10.37 -17.20 18.58
N SER A 366 9.90 -17.97 19.57
CA SER A 366 10.74 -18.53 20.63
C SER A 366 11.57 -19.66 20.04
N ASN A 367 12.87 -19.68 20.33
CA ASN A 367 13.83 -20.64 19.77
C ASN A 367 13.41 -22.09 20.04
N SER A 368 12.81 -22.74 19.03
CA SER A 368 12.54 -24.17 19.03
C SER A 368 13.53 -24.88 18.09
N GLY A 369 14.76 -25.04 18.58
CA GLY A 369 15.75 -25.99 18.07
C GLY A 369 16.38 -25.71 16.71
N ARG A 370 17.62 -25.21 16.72
CA ARG A 370 18.80 -25.97 16.28
C ARG A 370 20.04 -25.49 17.02
#